data_AF-A0A914K858-F1
#
_entry.id   AF-A0A914K858-F1
#
_cell.length_a   1.000
_cell.length_b   1.000
_cell.length_c   1.000
_cell.angle_alpha   90.00
_cell.angle_beta   90.00
_cell.angle_gamma   90.00
#
_symmetry.space_group_name_H-M   'P 1'
#
loop_
_entity.id
_entity.type
_entity.pdbx_description
1 polymer ?
#
loop_
_entity_poly.entity_id
_entity_poly.type
_entity_poly.pdbx_seq_one_letter_code
_entity_poly.pdbx_strand_id
1 'polypeptide(L)'
;SVLGGSRQWFPLNQQAQLICAATGQSIVDRIEWTRVDGHLPNDVEDHNEEGLLIFGNFQSSNAGEYECRGYRKDNLIGTSNVTVYVDDGSFSDVARVEISPPGVRIINEGDSIILDCNVRGHDGEVKYKWSLAHGGTLIPEVSKEQRLT
;
A
#
# COMPACT_ATOMS: atom_id res chain seq x y z
N SER A 1 -2.24 8.34 3.24
CA SER A 1 -3.17 7.41 2.57
C SER A 1 -2.60 6.02 2.61
N VAL A 2 -3.44 5.01 2.81
CA VAL A 2 -3.03 3.61 2.64
C VAL A 2 -3.01 3.25 1.16
N LEU A 3 -1.91 2.65 0.69
CA LEU A 3 -1.79 2.14 -0.68
C LEU A 3 -2.41 0.75 -0.78
N GLY A 4 -2.99 0.42 -1.93
CA GLY A 4 -3.72 -0.84 -2.13
C GLY A 4 -5.23 -0.77 -1.78
N GLY A 5 -5.70 0.37 -1.26
CA GLY A 5 -7.12 0.61 -0.96
C GLY A 5 -7.47 0.37 0.51
N SER A 6 -8.74 0.62 0.85
CA SER A 6 -9.27 0.51 2.22
C SER A 6 -9.61 -0.91 2.65
N ARG A 7 -9.54 -1.88 1.73
CA ARG A 7 -9.70 -3.32 2.01
C ARG A 7 -8.59 -4.07 1.29
N GLN A 8 -7.92 -4.95 2.01
CA GLN A 8 -6.83 -5.76 1.47
C GLN A 8 -6.98 -7.21 1.92
N TRP A 9 -6.56 -8.13 1.06
CA TRP A 9 -6.65 -9.57 1.29
C TRP A 9 -5.26 -10.15 1.21
N PHE A 10 -4.84 -10.83 2.26
CA PHE A 10 -3.53 -11.46 2.33
C PHE A 10 -3.65 -12.98 2.48
N PRO A 11 -2.89 -13.75 1.70
CA PRO A 11 -2.87 -15.20 1.82
C PRO A 11 -2.23 -15.63 3.14
N LEU A 12 -2.74 -16.72 3.71
CA LEU A 12 -2.16 -17.30 4.92
C LEU A 12 -0.75 -17.84 4.67
N ASN A 13 0.06 -17.76 5.71
CA ASN A 13 1.41 -18.27 5.76
C ASN A 13 2.39 -17.65 4.74
N GLN A 14 2.10 -16.42 4.30
CA GLN A 14 2.95 -15.67 3.40
C GLN A 14 3.32 -14.33 4.01
N GLN A 15 4.42 -13.77 3.54
CA GLN A 15 4.76 -12.40 3.88
C GLN A 15 3.75 -11.44 3.23
N ALA A 16 3.29 -10.45 3.98
CA ALA A 16 2.42 -9.40 3.51
C ALA A 16 2.86 -8.04 4.08
N GLN A 17 2.38 -6.95 3.48
CA GLN A 17 2.70 -5.62 3.97
C GLN A 17 1.55 -4.64 3.77
N LEU A 18 1.37 -3.74 4.74
CA LEU A 18 0.60 -2.52 4.55
C LEU A 18 1.57 -1.36 4.33
N ILE A 19 1.19 -0.46 3.42
CA ILE A 19 1.99 0.70 3.04
C ILE A 19 1.17 1.97 3.24
N CYS A 20 1.72 2.92 3.97
CA CYS A 20 1.13 4.24 4.13
C CYS A 20 2.02 5.31 3.53
N ALA A 21 1.44 6.11 2.63
CA ALA A 21 2.11 7.24 2.00
C ALA A 21 1.53 8.56 2.51
N ALA A 22 2.39 9.51 2.87
CA ALA A 22 1.97 10.87 3.21
C ALA A 22 1.72 11.71 1.94
N THR A 23 0.52 12.28 1.82
CA THR A 23 0.25 13.30 0.79
C THR A 23 0.94 14.60 1.21
N GLY A 24 2.06 14.94 0.57
CA GLY A 24 2.95 16.01 1.03
C GLY A 24 3.98 15.50 2.03
N GLN A 25 4.80 14.54 1.60
CA GLN A 25 5.86 13.90 2.38
C GLN A 25 6.79 14.90 3.12
N SER A 26 6.93 16.13 2.63
CA SER A 26 7.72 17.18 3.30
C SER A 26 7.08 17.79 4.55
N ILE A 27 5.83 17.44 4.85
CA ILE A 27 5.06 17.97 5.99
C ILE A 27 4.99 16.95 7.13
N VAL A 28 4.95 15.66 6.80
CA VAL A 28 4.86 14.55 7.76
C VAL A 28 6.28 14.12 8.14
N ASP A 29 6.62 14.18 9.43
CA ASP A 29 7.93 13.76 9.94
C ASP A 29 7.93 12.36 10.58
N ARG A 30 6.75 11.81 10.91
CA ARG A 30 6.57 10.46 11.41
C ARG A 30 5.27 9.86 10.90
N ILE A 31 5.32 8.61 10.46
CA ILE A 31 4.15 7.76 10.25
C ILE A 31 4.12 6.72 11.37
N GLU A 32 2.92 6.38 11.84
CA GLU A 32 2.71 5.35 12.86
C GLU A 32 1.55 4.44 12.44
N TRP A 33 1.77 3.13 12.49
CA TRP A 33 0.70 2.15 12.36
C TRP A 33 0.13 1.77 13.71
N THR A 34 -1.19 1.65 13.78
CA THR A 34 -1.90 1.18 14.97
C THR A 34 -2.98 0.18 14.57
N ARG A 35 -3.30 -0.75 15.48
CA ARG A 35 -4.45 -1.64 15.33
C ARG A 35 -5.64 -0.99 16.02
N VAL A 36 -6.81 -1.00 15.40
CA VAL A 36 -7.98 -0.27 15.93
C VAL A 36 -8.57 -0.97 17.17
N ASP A 37 -8.50 -2.30 17.22
CA ASP A 37 -9.04 -3.13 18.29
C ASP A 37 -8.06 -3.37 19.46
N GLY A 38 -6.86 -2.78 19.42
CA GLY A 38 -5.86 -2.97 20.47
C GLY A 38 -4.45 -2.58 20.06
N HIS A 39 -3.51 -3.45 20.41
CA HIS A 39 -2.10 -3.24 20.07
C HIS A 39 -1.77 -3.94 18.77
N LEU A 40 -0.73 -3.48 18.08
CA LEU A 40 -0.18 -4.22 16.94
C LEU A 40 0.18 -5.64 17.37
N PRO A 41 -0.05 -6.66 16.50
CA PRO A 41 0.36 -8.02 16.80
C PRO A 41 1.88 -8.10 17.03
N ASN A 42 2.36 -8.99 17.91
CA ASN A 42 3.79 -9.07 18.23
C ASN A 42 4.65 -9.60 17.07
N ASP A 43 4.02 -10.18 16.06
CA ASP A 43 4.61 -10.83 14.89
C ASP A 43 4.71 -9.91 13.66
N VAL A 44 4.44 -8.60 13.83
CA VAL A 44 4.63 -7.59 12.78
C VAL A 44 5.88 -6.77 13.01
N GLU A 45 6.57 -6.45 11.92
CA GLU A 45 7.68 -5.52 11.89
C GLU A 45 7.18 -4.16 11.42
N ASP A 46 7.33 -3.14 12.27
CA ASP A 46 6.85 -1.79 11.99
C ASP A 46 8.02 -0.86 11.62
N HIS A 47 8.05 -0.43 10.36
CA HIS A 47 9.04 0.50 9.81
C HIS A 47 8.38 1.88 9.63
N ASN A 48 8.14 2.54 10.77
CA ASN A 48 7.43 3.80 10.88
C ASN A 48 7.96 4.94 9.99
N GLU A 49 9.27 5.05 9.79
CA GLU A 49 9.84 6.08 8.92
C GLU A 49 9.48 5.88 7.44
N GLU A 50 9.27 4.62 7.04
CA GLU A 50 8.86 4.22 5.69
C GLU A 50 7.33 4.06 5.62
N GLY A 51 6.61 4.10 6.73
CA GLY A 51 5.17 3.84 6.75
C GLY A 51 4.81 2.40 6.35
N LEU A 52 5.72 1.44 6.58
CA LEU A 52 5.50 0.02 6.29
C LEU A 52 5.17 -0.75 7.56
N LEU A 53 4.12 -1.58 7.47
CA LEU A 53 3.83 -2.62 8.47
C LEU A 53 3.95 -3.98 7.78
N ILE A 54 4.96 -4.76 8.17
CA ILE A 54 5.29 -6.03 7.54
C ILE A 54 4.80 -7.19 8.41
N PHE A 55 3.98 -8.05 7.82
CA PHE A 55 3.60 -9.33 8.38
C PHE A 55 4.59 -10.36 7.83
N GLY A 56 5.55 -10.82 8.63
CA GLY A 56 6.53 -11.82 8.17
C GLY A 56 5.87 -13.13 7.77
N ASN A 57 4.80 -13.49 8.48
CA ASN A 57 4.03 -14.71 8.25
C ASN A 57 2.55 -14.48 8.56
N PHE A 58 1.76 -14.01 7.58
CA PHE A 58 0.37 -13.61 7.80
C PHE A 58 -0.53 -14.76 8.29
N GLN A 59 -1.18 -14.54 9.44
CA GLN A 59 -2.10 -15.45 10.12
C GLN A 59 -3.50 -14.86 10.22
N SER A 60 -4.49 -15.71 10.46
CA SER A 60 -5.88 -15.27 10.64
C SER A 60 -6.06 -14.29 11.80
N SER A 61 -5.23 -14.37 12.85
CA SER A 61 -5.22 -13.41 13.96
C SER A 61 -4.73 -12.01 13.56
N ASN A 62 -4.00 -11.88 12.45
CA ASN A 62 -3.59 -10.58 11.92
C ASN A 62 -4.71 -9.88 11.14
N ALA A 63 -5.78 -10.59 10.74
CA ALA A 63 -6.94 -9.94 10.14
C ALA A 63 -7.60 -8.97 11.14
N GLY A 64 -8.06 -7.83 10.63
CA GLY A 64 -8.58 -6.75 11.47
C GLY A 64 -8.45 -5.38 10.80
N GLU A 65 -8.77 -4.33 11.56
CA GLU A 65 -8.68 -2.95 11.10
C GLU A 65 -7.40 -2.29 11.65
N TYR A 66 -6.69 -1.62 10.74
CA TYR A 66 -5.46 -0.90 11.02
C TYR A 66 -5.64 0.57 10.64
N GLU A 67 -5.05 1.46 11.43
CA GLU A 67 -5.03 2.90 11.18
C GLU A 67 -3.58 3.36 11.05
N CYS A 68 -3.28 3.98 9.91
CA CYS A 68 -2.06 4.74 9.72
C CYS A 68 -2.28 6.18 10.17
N ARG A 69 -1.34 6.71 10.95
CA ARG A 69 -1.34 8.06 11.51
C ARG A 69 -0.11 8.82 11.04
N GLY A 70 -0.32 10.02 10.51
CA GLY A 70 0.75 10.94 10.10
C GLY A 70 0.90 12.09 11.09
N TYR A 71 2.12 12.34 11.53
CA TYR A 71 2.45 13.35 12.52
C TYR A 71 3.34 14.46 11.95
N ARG A 72 3.25 15.64 12.57
CA ARG A 72 4.18 16.75 12.40
C ARG A 72 4.50 17.35 13.76
N LYS A 73 5.76 17.26 14.20
CA LYS A 73 6.21 17.71 15.52
C LYS A 73 5.28 17.19 16.62
N ASP A 74 5.03 15.88 16.61
CA ASP A 74 4.12 15.16 17.51
C ASP A 74 2.62 15.51 17.43
N ASN A 75 2.21 16.42 16.53
CA ASN A 75 0.80 16.68 16.29
C ASN A 75 0.27 15.74 15.20
N LEU A 76 -0.82 15.05 15.48
CA LEU A 76 -1.53 14.26 14.49
C LEU A 76 -2.12 15.19 13.42
N ILE A 77 -1.73 15.01 12.15
CA ILE A 77 -2.18 15.85 11.03
C ILE A 77 -2.94 15.09 9.95
N GLY A 78 -3.00 13.76 10.03
CA GLY A 78 -3.82 12.95 9.14
C GLY A 78 -3.88 11.49 9.55
N THR A 79 -4.97 10.82 9.17
CA THR A 79 -5.16 9.38 9.37
C THR A 79 -5.70 8.71 8.12
N SER A 80 -5.53 7.39 8.03
CA SER A 80 -6.12 6.56 6.99
C SER A 80 -6.29 5.13 7.50
N ASN A 81 -7.45 4.53 7.24
CA ASN A 81 -7.77 3.19 7.73
C ASN A 81 -7.72 2.15 6.60
N VAL A 82 -7.48 0.90 7.00
CA VAL A 82 -7.55 -0.27 6.13
C VAL A 82 -8.07 -1.47 6.91
N THR A 83 -8.96 -2.23 6.30
CA THR A 83 -9.40 -3.52 6.83
C THR A 83 -8.67 -4.64 6.09
N VAL A 84 -7.98 -5.49 6.84
CA VAL A 84 -7.25 -6.64 6.33
C VAL A 84 -8.07 -7.90 6.53
N TYR A 85 -8.23 -8.65 5.46
CA TYR A 85 -8.92 -9.94 5.41
C TYR A 85 -7.94 -11.06 5.03
N VAL A 86 -8.33 -12.30 5.35
CA VAL A 86 -7.65 -13.48 4.81
C VAL A 86 -8.09 -13.69 3.36
N ASP A 87 -7.13 -13.86 2.44
CA ASP A 87 -7.42 -14.33 1.08
C ASP A 87 -7.62 -15.85 1.12
N ASP A 88 -8.88 -16.28 1.10
CA ASP A 88 -9.28 -17.69 1.00
C ASP A 88 -9.54 -18.12 -0.46
N GLY A 89 -9.27 -17.23 -1.43
CA GLY A 89 -9.49 -17.47 -2.85
C GLY A 89 -10.96 -17.41 -3.29
N SER A 90 -11.90 -17.07 -2.39
CA SER A 90 -13.34 -17.04 -2.69
C SER A 90 -13.82 -15.75 -3.38
N PHE A 91 -12.98 -14.71 -3.40
CA PHE A 91 -13.35 -13.38 -3.89
C PHE A 91 -12.93 -13.16 -5.35
N SER A 92 -13.81 -13.51 -6.30
CA SER A 92 -13.62 -13.25 -7.74
C SER A 92 -14.09 -11.87 -8.22
N ASP A 93 -14.92 -11.18 -7.44
CA ASP A 93 -15.52 -9.86 -7.78
C ASP A 93 -14.90 -8.68 -7.00
N VAL A 94 -13.73 -8.89 -6.40
CA VAL A 94 -12.95 -7.85 -5.76
C VAL A 94 -11.84 -7.39 -6.72
N ALA A 95 -11.81 -6.09 -7.01
CA ALA A 95 -10.76 -5.46 -7.80
C ALA A 95 -9.39 -5.68 -7.14
N ARG A 96 -8.53 -6.50 -7.75
CA ARG A 96 -7.15 -6.74 -7.35
C ARG A 96 -6.24 -5.88 -8.22
N VAL A 97 -5.47 -4.99 -7.60
CA VAL A 97 -4.57 -4.07 -8.29
C VAL A 97 -3.14 -4.55 -8.12
N GLU A 98 -2.45 -4.84 -9.22
CA GLU A 98 -1.08 -5.35 -9.23
C GLU A 98 -0.20 -4.51 -10.16
N ILE A 99 1.02 -4.21 -9.73
CA ILE A 99 2.05 -3.64 -10.61
C ILE A 99 2.75 -4.78 -11.31
N SER A 100 2.88 -4.71 -12.63
CA SER A 100 3.47 -5.78 -13.43
C SER A 100 4.93 -6.03 -13.01
N PRO A 101 5.30 -7.30 -12.69
CA PRO A 101 6.66 -7.67 -12.32
C PRO A 101 7.70 -7.28 -13.40
N PRO A 102 8.97 -7.07 -13.00
CA PRO A 102 9.50 -7.19 -11.65
C PRO A 102 9.26 -5.94 -10.80
N GLY A 103 9.06 -6.14 -9.49
CA GLY A 103 8.84 -5.05 -8.53
C GLY A 103 10.09 -4.19 -8.28
N VAL A 104 11.28 -4.74 -8.52
CA VAL A 104 12.55 -4.01 -8.54
C VAL A 104 13.09 -4.03 -9.95
N ARG A 105 13.43 -2.86 -10.49
CA ARG A 105 14.01 -2.69 -11.83
C ARG A 105 15.36 -2.00 -11.71
N ILE A 106 16.37 -2.57 -12.33
CA ILE A 106 17.71 -1.99 -12.40
C ILE A 106 17.81 -1.26 -13.73
N ILE A 107 18.08 0.04 -13.68
CA ILE A 107 18.16 0.93 -14.84
C ILE A 107 19.43 1.78 -14.77
N ASN A 108 19.85 2.31 -15.91
CA ASN A 108 20.93 3.28 -15.98
C ASN A 108 20.39 4.71 -15.86
N GLU A 109 21.28 5.65 -15.57
CA GLU A 109 20.94 7.07 -15.56
C GLU A 109 20.45 7.52 -16.95
N GLY A 110 19.28 8.15 -16.99
CA GLY A 110 18.63 8.61 -18.23
C GLY A 110 17.63 7.63 -18.84
N ASP A 111 17.54 6.39 -18.33
CA ASP A 111 16.56 5.42 -18.80
C ASP A 111 15.13 5.80 -18.37
N SER A 112 14.16 5.59 -19.26
CA SER A 112 12.73 5.70 -18.94
C SER A 112 12.15 4.34 -18.57
N ILE A 113 11.23 4.31 -17.60
CA ILE A 113 10.50 3.09 -17.21
C ILE A 113 9.00 3.27 -17.37
N ILE A 114 8.32 2.17 -17.68
CA ILE A 114 6.87 2.08 -17.65
C ILE A 114 6.49 1.18 -16.48
N LEU A 115 5.63 1.70 -15.60
CA LEU A 115 5.00 0.95 -14.52
C LEU A 115 3.56 0.63 -14.93
N ASP A 116 3.33 -0.63 -15.31
CA ASP A 116 2.01 -1.09 -15.72
C ASP A 116 1.20 -1.53 -14.51
N CYS A 117 0.08 -0.85 -14.25
CA CYS A 117 -0.91 -1.23 -13.26
C CYS A 117 -2.00 -2.09 -13.91
N ASN A 118 -2.14 -3.33 -13.45
CA ASN A 118 -3.18 -4.25 -13.90
C ASN A 118 -4.25 -4.38 -12.82
N VAL A 119 -5.52 -4.32 -13.23
CA VAL A 119 -6.67 -4.50 -12.34
C VAL A 119 -7.45 -5.74 -12.76
N ARG A 120 -7.62 -6.70 -11.84
CA ARG A 120 -8.32 -7.98 -12.07
C ARG A 120 -9.52 -8.14 -11.16
N GLY A 121 -10.42 -9.07 -11.49
CA GLY A 121 -11.49 -9.51 -10.58
C GLY A 121 -12.57 -8.46 -10.33
N HIS A 122 -12.83 -7.58 -11.29
CA HIS A 122 -13.92 -6.60 -11.17
C HIS A 122 -14.60 -6.42 -12.52
N ASP A 123 -15.92 -6.32 -12.50
CA ASP A 123 -16.74 -6.00 -13.66
C ASP A 123 -17.14 -4.51 -13.60
N GLY A 124 -16.37 -3.64 -14.27
CA GLY A 124 -16.62 -2.20 -14.28
C GLY A 124 -15.40 -1.30 -14.45
N GLU A 125 -15.65 0.01 -14.55
CA GLU A 125 -14.60 1.03 -14.61
C GLU A 125 -14.00 1.27 -13.22
N VAL A 126 -12.70 1.01 -13.06
CA VAL A 126 -11.98 1.23 -11.80
C VAL A 126 -11.22 2.55 -11.84
N LYS A 127 -11.42 3.38 -10.81
CA LYS A 127 -10.66 4.62 -10.62
C LYS A 127 -9.46 4.35 -9.73
N TYR A 128 -8.25 4.48 -10.27
CA TYR A 128 -7.00 4.38 -9.52
C TYR A 128 -6.13 5.62 -9.72
N LYS A 129 -5.22 5.84 -8.78
CA LYS A 129 -4.20 6.89 -8.85
C LYS A 129 -2.88 6.31 -8.39
N TRP A 130 -1.81 6.74 -9.03
CA TRP A 130 -0.45 6.44 -8.59
C TRP A 130 -0.07 7.31 -7.40
N SER A 131 0.72 6.76 -6.49
CA SER A 131 1.29 7.46 -5.34
C SER A 131 2.64 6.85 -5.01
N LEU A 132 3.58 7.68 -4.61
CA LEU A 132 4.86 7.21 -4.10
C LEU A 132 4.67 6.53 -2.76
N ALA A 133 5.12 5.28 -2.66
CA ALA A 133 5.16 4.53 -1.40
C ALA A 133 6.12 5.19 -0.40
N HIS A 134 7.33 5.51 -0.84
CA HIS A 134 8.41 6.03 0.00
C HIS A 134 9.06 7.26 -0.66
N GLY A 135 9.92 7.95 0.09
CA GLY A 135 10.65 9.13 -0.35
C GLY A 135 11.18 9.02 -1.79
N GLY A 136 11.10 10.13 -2.53
CA GLY A 136 11.52 10.20 -3.92
C GLY A 136 10.75 11.28 -4.68
N THR A 137 11.13 11.51 -5.94
CA THR A 137 10.37 12.38 -6.85
C THR A 137 9.93 11.53 -8.03
N LEU A 138 8.61 11.33 -8.20
CA LEU A 138 8.09 10.96 -9.51
C LEU A 138 8.24 12.21 -10.35
N ILE A 139 9.20 12.23 -11.27
CA ILE A 139 9.17 13.18 -12.37
C ILE A 139 8.10 12.63 -13.31
N PRO A 140 6.87 13.19 -13.31
CA PRO A 140 5.79 12.61 -14.03
C PRO A 140 5.89 13.09 -15.48
N GLU A 141 6.61 12.35 -16.32
CA GLU A 141 6.08 12.13 -17.67
C GLU A 141 5.03 11.02 -17.58
N VAL A 142 3.99 11.27 -16.80
CA VAL A 142 2.77 10.47 -16.83
C VAL A 142 2.14 10.76 -18.19
N SER A 143 2.57 10.02 -19.20
CA SER A 143 1.83 9.96 -20.45
C SER A 143 0.41 9.56 -20.07
N LYS A 144 -0.56 10.42 -20.38
CA LYS A 144 -2.00 10.16 -20.25
C LYS A 144 -2.46 9.04 -21.20
N GLU A 145 -1.62 8.08 -21.51
CA GLU A 145 -2.00 6.92 -22.30
C GLU A 145 -2.41 5.82 -21.34
N GLN A 146 -3.68 5.91 -20.90
CA GLN A 146 -4.48 4.72 -20.60
C GLN A 146 -4.71 3.98 -21.93
N ARG A 147 -3.67 3.39 -22.53
CA ARG A 147 -3.85 2.64 -23.78
C ARG A 147 -3.77 1.15 -23.51
N LEU A 148 -4.95 0.54 -23.62
CA LEU A 148 -5.12 -0.85 -24.03
C LEU A 148 -4.58 -1.01 -25.46
N THR A 149 -3.67 -1.96 -25.64
CA THR A 149 -3.56 -2.73 -26.88
C THR A 149 -3.83 -4.19 -26.55
#